data_AF-A0A2V7H777-F1
#
_entry.id   AF-A0A2V7H777-F1
#
_cell.length_a   1.000
_cell.length_b   1.000
_cell.length_c   1.000
_cell.angle_alpha   90.00
_cell.angle_beta   90.00
_cell.angle_gamma   90.00
#
_symmetry.space_group_name_H-M   'P 1'
#
loop_
_entity.id
_entity.type
_entity.pdbx_description
1 polymer ?
#
loop_
_entity_poly.entity_id
_entity_poly.type
_entity_poly.pdbx_seq_one_letter_code
_entity_poly.pdbx_strand_id
1 'polypeptide(L)' 'FVIDGGGTPKAVAMTLGISDGSSTEVLSGDLREGQEVIVGAAGGRRPGSSGSSPRLRL' A
#
# COMPACT_ATOMS: atom_id res chain seq x y z
N PHE A 1 2.71 -2.69 5.48
CA PHE A 1 2.61 -3.83 6.42
C PHE A 1 4.01 -4.24 6.82
N VAL A 2 4.17 -4.73 8.05
CA VAL A 2 5.42 -5.34 8.54
C VAL A 2 5.17 -6.79 8.91
N ILE A 3 6.20 -7.62 8.79
CA ILE A 3 6.17 -8.99 9.33
C ILE A 3 6.70 -8.93 10.76
N ASP A 4 5.88 -9.33 11.73
CA ASP A 4 6.38 -9.54 13.09
C ASP A 4 6.94 -10.97 13.26
N GLY A 5 7.56 -11.27 14.40
CA GLY A 5 8.16 -12.59 14.66
C GLY A 5 7.19 -13.77 14.59
N GLY A 6 5.88 -13.54 14.51
CA GLY A 6 4.84 -14.56 14.30
C GLY A 6 4.49 -14.81 12.83
N GLY A 7 5.16 -14.15 11.87
CA GLY A 7 4.98 -14.38 10.43
C GLY A 7 3.69 -13.82 9.84
N THR A 8 2.85 -13.15 10.64
CA THR A 8 1.60 -12.56 10.18
C THR A 8 1.78 -11.09 9.83
N PRO A 9 1.33 -10.61 8.66
CA PRO A 9 1.42 -9.20 8.30
C PRO A 9 0.61 -8.31 9.24
N LYS A 10 1.27 -7.29 9.80
CA LYS A 10 0.63 -6.26 10.63
C LYS A 10 0.55 -4.92 9.88
N ALA A 11 -0.61 -4.29 9.91
CA ALA A 11 -0.79 -2.94 9.38
C ALA A 11 -0.05 -1.91 10.25
N VAL A 12 0.58 -0.93 9.61
CA VAL A 12 1.34 0.13 10.27
C VAL A 12 0.87 1.46 9.68
N ALA A 13 0.46 2.38 10.55
CA ALA A 13 0.08 3.73 10.17
C ALA A 13 1.34 4.57 9.91
N MET A 14 1.35 5.30 8.80
CA MET A 14 2.47 6.16 8.40
C MET A 14 2.02 7.26 7.46
N THR A 15 2.82 8.33 7.43
CA THR A 15 2.72 9.42 6.47
C THR A 15 3.81 9.24 5.43
N LEU A 16 3.40 9.14 4.16
CA LEU A 16 4.31 9.03 3.03
C LEU A 16 4.61 10.41 2.45
N GLY A 17 5.83 10.55 1.92
CA GLY A 17 6.29 11.72 1.20
C GLY A 17 6.20 11.52 -0.31
N ILE A 18 7.15 12.11 -1.03
CA ILE A 18 7.21 12.02 -2.49
C ILE A 18 7.71 10.64 -2.95
N SER A 19 7.41 10.29 -4.20
CA SER A 19 7.88 9.08 -4.86
C SER A 19 8.49 9.38 -6.22
N ASP A 20 9.54 8.64 -6.58
CA ASP A 20 10.18 8.66 -7.90
C ASP A 20 9.77 7.46 -8.78
N GLY A 21 8.80 6.66 -8.33
CA GLY A 21 8.33 5.45 -9.00
C GLY A 21 9.08 4.17 -8.64
N SER A 22 10.28 4.26 -8.06
CA SER A 22 11.01 3.11 -7.50
C SER A 22 11.01 3.12 -5.97
N SER A 23 11.02 4.32 -5.38
CA SER A 23 11.12 4.57 -3.96
C SER A 23 10.05 5.58 -3.54
N THR A 24 9.63 5.52 -2.28
CA THR A 24 8.72 6.49 -1.66
C THR A 24 9.28 6.85 -0.29
N GLU A 25 9.32 8.14 0.01
CA GLU A 25 9.78 8.62 1.32
C GLU A 25 8.77 8.31 2.42
N VAL A 26 9.26 8.06 3.63
CA VAL A 26 8.44 7.96 4.86
C VAL A 26 8.76 9.17 5.72
N LEU A 27 7.74 10.01 5.98
CA LEU A 27 7.91 11.24 6.75
C LEU A 27 7.72 11.03 8.25
N SER A 28 6.79 10.17 8.64
CA SER A 28 6.48 9.86 10.03
C SER A 28 5.66 8.57 10.17
N GLY A 29 5.65 7.97 11.36
CA GLY A 29 4.81 6.82 11.69
C GLY A 29 5.56 5.82 12.55
N ASP A 30 4.99 4.63 12.70
CA ASP A 30 5.51 3.60 13.60
C ASP A 30 6.42 2.57 12.90
N LEU A 31 6.94 2.90 11.70
CA LEU A 31 7.95 2.10 11.02
C LEU A 31 9.35 2.43 11.56
N ARG A 32 10.11 1.40 11.91
CA ARG A 32 11.45 1.49 12.47
C ARG A 32 12.45 0.80 11.54
N GLU A 33 13.70 1.24 11.59
CA GLU A 33 14.80 0.61 10.87
C GLU A 33 14.92 -0.89 11.23
N GLY A 34 15.30 -1.70 10.26
CA GLY A 34 15.44 -3.15 10.41
C GLY A 34 14.12 -3.94 10.40
N GLN A 35 12.96 -3.28 10.35
CA GLN A 35 11.69 -3.98 10.16
C GLN A 35 11.53 -4.43 8.70
N GLU A 36 11.15 -5.70 8.53
CA GLU A 36 10.80 -6.23 7.22
C GLU A 36 9.44 -5.66 6.77
N VAL A 37 9.40 -5.14 5.55
CA VAL A 37 8.22 -4.51 4.94
C VAL A 37 7.76 -5.26 3.71
N ILE A 38 6.45 -5.33 3.53
CA ILE A 38 5.84 -5.90 2.32
C ILE A 38 5.62 -4.78 1.32
N VAL A 39 6.33 -4.81 0.20
CA VAL A 39 6.26 -3.81 -0.90
C VAL A 39 5.41 -4.25 -2.10
N GLY A 40 4.90 -5.48 -2.07
CA GLY A 40 4.03 -6.04 -3.11
C GLY A 40 3.52 -7.43 -2.74
N ALA A 41 2.44 -7.87 -3.38
CA ALA A 41 1.91 -9.23 -3.24
C ALA A 41 2.04 -9.96 -4.58
N ALA A 42 2.57 -11.18 -4.56
CA ALA A 42 2.60 -12.05 -5.72
C ALA A 42 1.20 -12.64 -5.96
N GLY A 43 0.35 -11.94 -6.70
CA GLY A 43 -1.01 -12.38 -6.99
C GLY A 43 -1.82 -11.32 -7.77
N GLY A 44 -1.88 -11.52 -9.09
CA GLY A 44 -2.76 -10.91 -10.11
C GLY A 44 -3.54 -9.63 -9.78
N ARG A 45 -3.29 -8.59 -10.59
CA ARG A 45 -4.20 -7.46 -10.86
C ARG A 45 -5.65 -7.96 -10.92
N ARG A 46 -6.49 -7.62 -9.93
CA ARG A 46 -7.95 -7.67 -10.11
C ARG A 46 -8.29 -6.73 -11.26
N PRO A 47 -9.01 -7.17 -12.32
CA PRO A 47 -9.52 -6.26 -13.32
C PRO A 47 -10.27 -5.15 -12.59
N GLY A 48 -9.92 -3.90 -12.85
CA GLY A 48 -10.67 -2.77 -12.32
C GLY A 48 -12.13 -2.97 -12.72
N SER A 49 -13.03 -2.95 -11.74
CA SER A 49 -14.45 -2.74 -12.02
C SER A 49 -14.53 -1.47 -12.85
N SER A 50 -14.94 -1.61 -14.11
CA SER A 50 -15.32 -0.50 -14.95
C SER A 50 -16.46 0.24 -14.25
N GLY A 51 -16.09 1.30 -13.53
CA GLY A 51 -17.02 2.18 -12.85
C GLY A 51 -18.08 2.67 -13.82
N SER A 52 -19.34 2.46 -13.45
CA SER A 52 -20.53 2.87 -14.16
C SER A 52 -20.41 4.33 -14.60
N SER A 53 -20.41 4.57 -15.92
CA SER A 53 -20.44 5.90 -16.49
C SER A 53 -21.78 6.57 -16.14
N PRO A 54 -21.79 7.83 -15.66
CA PRO A 54 -23.03 8.51 -15.29
C PRO A 54 -23.97 8.62 -16.50
N ARG A 55 -25.21 8.16 -16.35
CA ARG A 55 -26.27 8.33 -17.38
C ARG A 55 -27.14 9.52 -17.01
N LEU A 56 -27.16 10.52 -17.88
CA LEU A 56 -28.11 11.62 -17.82
C LEU A 56 -29.50 11.07 -18.19
N ARG A 57 -30.48 11.23 -17.30
CA ARG A 57 -31.90 11.00 -17.63
C ARG A 57 -32.49 12.34 -18.05
N LEU A 58 -33.01 12.39 -19.27
CA LEU A 58 -33.83 13.49 -19.81
C LEU A 58 -35.31 13.18 -19.59
#